data_AF-A0A7X8XI33-F1
#
_entry.id   AF-A0A7X8XI33-F1
#
_cell.length_a   1.000
_cell.length_b   1.000
_cell.length_c   1.000
_cell.angle_alpha   90.00
_cell.angle_beta   90.00
_cell.angle_gamma   90.00
#
_symmetry.space_group_name_H-M   'P 1'
#
loop_
_entity.id
_entity.type
_entity.pdbx_description
1 polymer ?
#
loop_
_entity_poly.entity_id
_entity_poly.type
_entity_poly.pdbx_seq_one_letter_code
_entity_poly.pdbx_strand_id
1 'polypeptide(L)'
;MERIGEQGIEGWVGASSELWSHFYQLGCLFARAHDMTNSLTYLIDAFLIRGGHQEDFDSDWIDFFRRQFTVYLLGKRRINCSLCEGDMIHDYLKDEYQRIKEELASSELPFARENLERWYASLELDFPWLIDLDETKRTHRWE
;
A
#
# COMPACT_ATOMS: atom_id res chain seq x y z
N MET A 1 -9.11 33.01 35.30
CA MET A 1 -9.77 33.00 33.98
C MET A 1 -8.77 33.56 32.99
N GLU A 2 -7.90 32.71 32.47
CA GLU A 2 -6.94 33.05 31.41
C GLU A 2 -7.07 31.97 30.34
N ARG A 3 -7.41 32.41 29.12
CA ARG A 3 -7.55 31.54 27.95
C ARG A 3 -6.15 31.16 27.47
N ILE A 4 -5.85 29.87 27.49
CA ILE A 4 -4.66 29.32 26.85
C ILE A 4 -4.95 29.30 25.34
N GLY A 5 -4.12 30.01 24.59
CA GLY A 5 -4.24 30.23 23.16
C GLY A 5 -4.06 28.95 22.35
N GLU A 6 -4.97 28.79 21.39
CA GLU A 6 -4.95 27.83 20.29
C GLU A 6 -3.83 28.17 19.30
N GLN A 7 -2.60 27.69 19.52
CA GLN A 7 -1.48 27.85 18.58
C GLN A 7 -0.67 26.55 18.35
N GLY A 8 -1.31 25.39 18.43
CA GLY A 8 -0.60 24.10 18.45
C GLY A 8 -0.63 23.25 17.18
N ILE A 9 -1.53 23.48 16.22
CA ILE A 9 -1.90 22.41 15.26
C ILE A 9 -1.47 22.70 13.80
N GLU A 10 -1.17 23.94 13.43
CA GLU A 10 -0.90 24.27 12.01
C GLU A 10 0.53 23.93 11.53
N GLY A 11 1.49 23.68 12.44
CA GLY A 11 2.90 23.45 12.08
C GLY A 11 3.27 22.03 11.63
N TRP A 12 2.46 21.02 11.97
CA TRP A 12 2.78 19.61 11.71
C TRP A 12 2.19 19.09 10.39
N VAL A 13 1.20 19.78 9.84
CA VAL A 13 0.50 19.38 8.61
C VAL A 13 1.42 19.54 7.38
N GLY A 14 2.37 20.50 7.41
CA GLY A 14 3.29 20.76 6.29
C GLY A 14 4.42 19.74 6.14
N ALA A 15 5.03 19.30 7.24
CA ALA A 15 6.18 18.38 7.22
C ALA A 15 5.81 16.95 6.77
N SER A 16 4.59 16.49 7.10
CA SER A 16 4.05 15.21 6.61
C SER A 16 3.80 15.24 5.09
N SER A 17 3.42 16.41 4.54
CA SER A 17 3.06 16.54 3.12
C SER A 17 4.21 16.37 2.13
N GLU A 18 5.47 16.41 2.59
CA GLU A 18 6.65 16.16 1.75
C GLU A 18 7.40 14.87 2.14
N LEU A 19 7.15 14.31 3.32
CA LEU A 19 7.86 13.13 3.83
C LEU A 19 7.69 11.92 2.91
N TRP A 20 6.46 11.66 2.44
CA TRP A 20 6.19 10.58 1.50
C TRP A 20 7.05 10.69 0.23
N SER A 21 7.34 11.91 -0.22
CA SER A 21 8.09 12.15 -1.45
C SER A 21 9.57 11.73 -1.29
N HIS A 22 10.15 11.94 -0.11
CA HIS A 22 11.51 11.49 0.21
C HIS A 22 11.59 9.97 0.28
N PHE A 23 10.62 9.32 0.94
CA PHE A 23 10.52 7.87 1.00
C PHE A 23 10.35 7.28 -0.41
N TYR A 24 9.50 7.87 -1.24
CA TYR A 24 9.30 7.45 -2.62
C TYR A 24 10.61 7.54 -3.43
N GLN A 25 11.35 8.64 -3.31
CA GLN A 25 12.63 8.83 -3.98
C GLN A 25 13.67 7.78 -3.52
N LEU A 26 13.75 7.50 -2.21
CA LEU A 26 14.62 6.45 -1.67
C LEU A 26 14.23 5.07 -2.19
N GLY A 27 12.94 4.74 -2.18
CA GLY A 27 12.43 3.48 -2.71
C GLY A 27 12.81 3.28 -4.18
N CYS A 28 12.64 4.31 -5.01
CA CYS A 28 13.07 4.29 -6.41
C CYS A 28 14.60 4.15 -6.56
N LEU A 29 15.39 4.77 -5.68
CA LEU A 29 16.83 4.66 -5.68
C LEU A 29 17.29 3.23 -5.36
N PHE A 30 16.76 2.63 -4.30
CA PHE A 30 17.08 1.25 -3.91
C PHE A 30 16.61 0.23 -4.95
N ALA A 31 15.45 0.45 -5.57
CA ALA A 31 14.97 -0.38 -6.67
C ALA A 31 15.96 -0.40 -7.85
N ARG A 32 16.53 0.76 -8.21
CA ARG A 32 17.58 0.87 -9.25
C ARG A 32 18.89 0.24 -8.82
N ALA A 33 19.20 0.24 -7.53
CA ALA A 33 20.37 -0.42 -6.96
C ALA A 33 20.20 -1.94 -6.77
N HIS A 34 19.05 -2.50 -7.15
CA HIS A 34 18.68 -3.90 -6.92
C HIS A 34 18.63 -4.30 -5.43
N ASP A 35 18.47 -3.33 -4.53
CA ASP A 35 18.22 -3.58 -3.11
C ASP A 35 16.71 -3.72 -2.88
N MET A 36 16.23 -4.95 -3.04
CA MET A 36 14.82 -5.30 -2.95
C MET A 36 14.24 -4.93 -1.58
N THR A 37 14.89 -5.31 -0.49
CA THR A 37 14.38 -5.12 0.87
C THR A 37 14.14 -3.63 1.16
N ASN A 38 15.14 -2.78 0.91
CA ASN A 38 14.98 -1.36 1.16
C ASN A 38 14.00 -0.72 0.17
N SER A 39 13.99 -1.15 -1.10
CA SER A 39 13.04 -0.62 -2.08
C SER A 39 11.58 -0.86 -1.69
N LEU A 40 11.25 -2.06 -1.22
CA LEU A 40 9.90 -2.41 -0.76
C LEU A 40 9.52 -1.55 0.44
N THR A 41 10.35 -1.53 1.48
CA THR A 41 10.11 -0.76 2.71
C THR A 41 9.81 0.70 2.39
N TYR A 42 10.68 1.37 1.63
CA TYR A 42 10.53 2.79 1.36
C TYR A 42 9.37 3.10 0.41
N LEU A 43 9.06 2.24 -0.56
CA LEU A 43 7.87 2.43 -1.41
C LEU A 43 6.58 2.23 -0.62
N ILE A 44 6.51 1.19 0.22
CA ILE A 44 5.34 0.92 1.06
C ILE A 44 5.09 2.09 2.02
N ASP A 45 6.12 2.53 2.74
CA ASP A 45 6.00 3.65 3.68
C ASP A 45 5.64 4.96 2.96
N ALA A 46 6.15 5.18 1.74
CA ALA A 46 5.76 6.35 0.94
C ALA A 46 4.26 6.40 0.69
N PHE A 47 3.65 5.31 0.23
CA PHE A 47 2.23 5.28 -0.09
C PHE A 47 1.34 5.23 1.17
N LEU A 48 1.80 4.66 2.27
CA LEU A 48 1.13 4.78 3.58
C LEU A 48 1.08 6.24 4.06
N ILE A 49 2.20 6.96 4.00
CA ILE A 49 2.26 8.36 4.44
C ILE A 49 1.41 9.24 3.51
N ARG A 50 1.52 9.00 2.20
CA ARG A 50 0.84 9.77 1.15
C ARG A 50 -0.69 9.63 1.19
N GLY A 51 -1.20 8.43 1.49
CA GLY A 51 -2.63 8.13 1.56
C GLY A 51 -3.40 8.91 2.64
N GLY A 52 -2.70 9.68 3.47
CA GLY A 52 -3.31 10.55 4.45
C GLY A 52 -3.67 9.81 5.74
N HIS A 53 -3.15 10.34 6.84
CA HIS A 53 -3.29 9.93 8.23
C HIS A 53 -4.73 9.91 8.81
N GLN A 54 -5.80 9.91 7.99
CA GLN A 54 -7.17 9.96 8.55
C GLN A 54 -7.61 8.67 9.27
N GLU A 55 -6.83 7.59 9.21
CA GLU A 55 -7.01 6.33 9.95
C GLU A 55 -5.90 6.09 10.99
N ASP A 56 -5.39 7.17 11.58
CA ASP A 56 -4.11 7.30 12.32
C ASP A 56 -3.67 6.20 13.33
N PHE A 57 -4.47 5.18 13.63
CA PHE A 57 -4.09 4.08 14.54
C PHE A 57 -4.68 2.70 14.21
N ASP A 58 -5.27 2.48 13.03
CA ASP A 58 -5.73 1.12 12.68
C ASP A 58 -4.52 0.25 12.32
N SER A 59 -3.97 -0.45 13.32
CA SER A 59 -2.87 -1.40 13.15
C SER A 59 -3.19 -2.47 12.13
N ASP A 60 -4.47 -2.86 12.05
CA ASP A 60 -4.92 -3.95 11.20
C ASP A 60 -4.94 -3.48 9.72
N TRP A 61 -5.27 -2.20 9.47
CA TRP A 61 -5.12 -1.57 8.14
C TRP A 61 -3.65 -1.51 7.72
N ILE A 62 -2.77 -1.02 8.59
CA ILE A 62 -1.34 -0.88 8.28
C ILE A 62 -0.75 -2.25 7.92
N ASP A 63 -1.06 -3.29 8.69
CA ASP A 63 -0.58 -4.64 8.42
C ASP A 63 -1.17 -5.23 7.14
N PHE A 64 -2.47 -5.01 6.89
CA PHE A 64 -3.12 -5.41 5.65
C PHE A 64 -2.46 -4.75 4.43
N PHE A 65 -2.34 -3.42 4.44
CA PHE A 65 -1.74 -2.64 3.37
C PHE A 65 -0.30 -3.09 3.10
N ARG A 66 0.53 -3.19 4.14
CA ARG A 66 1.93 -3.61 4.00
C ARG A 66 2.06 -4.96 3.32
N ARG A 67 1.24 -5.95 3.72
CA ARG A 67 1.26 -7.29 3.14
C ARG A 67 0.80 -7.26 1.68
N GLN A 68 -0.37 -6.69 1.42
CA GLN A 68 -0.98 -6.72 0.10
C GLN A 68 -0.19 -5.87 -0.91
N PHE A 69 0.31 -4.72 -0.50
CA PHE A 69 1.17 -3.89 -1.35
C PHE A 69 2.55 -4.52 -1.59
N THR A 70 3.08 -5.30 -0.64
CA THR A 70 4.28 -6.12 -0.86
C THR A 70 4.02 -7.19 -1.92
N VAL A 71 2.90 -7.93 -1.82
CA VAL A 71 2.50 -8.94 -2.81
C VAL A 71 2.36 -8.30 -4.19
N TYR A 72 1.71 -7.14 -4.26
CA TYR A 72 1.58 -6.37 -5.49
C TYR A 72 2.95 -6.04 -6.11
N LEU A 73 3.85 -5.42 -5.35
CA LEU A 73 5.17 -5.00 -5.84
C LEU A 73 6.05 -6.20 -6.24
N LEU A 74 5.99 -7.31 -5.50
CA LEU A 74 6.73 -8.54 -5.81
C LEU A 74 6.19 -9.29 -7.03
N GLY A 75 4.90 -9.16 -7.33
CA GLY A 75 4.31 -9.74 -8.54
C GLY A 75 4.77 -9.03 -9.83
N LYS A 76 5.35 -7.83 -9.73
CA LYS A 76 5.87 -7.10 -10.88
C LYS A 76 7.23 -7.64 -11.31
N ARG A 77 7.49 -7.66 -12.62
CA ARG A 77 8.80 -8.06 -13.21
C ARG A 77 9.98 -7.26 -12.64
N ARG A 78 9.74 -6.00 -12.27
CA ARG A 78 10.70 -5.12 -11.60
C ARG A 78 9.95 -4.35 -10.53
N ILE A 79 10.58 -4.16 -9.37
CA ILE A 79 10.02 -3.33 -8.30
C ILE A 79 10.01 -1.89 -8.80
N ASN A 80 8.83 -1.43 -9.18
CA ASN A 80 8.55 -0.07 -9.54
C ASN A 80 7.08 0.22 -9.24
N CYS A 81 6.77 1.49 -9.01
CA CYS A 81 5.41 1.95 -8.83
C CYS A 81 5.41 3.45 -9.13
N SER A 82 4.60 3.89 -10.08
CA SER A 82 4.41 5.33 -10.28
C SER A 82 3.52 5.91 -9.17
N LEU A 83 3.52 7.24 -8.98
CA LEU A 83 2.64 7.86 -7.98
C LEU A 83 1.16 7.57 -8.25
N CYS A 84 0.70 7.75 -9.50
CA CYS A 84 -0.68 7.47 -9.87
C CYS A 84 -1.04 5.99 -9.66
N GLU A 85 -0.14 5.08 -10.05
CA GLU A 85 -0.33 3.64 -9.86
C GLU A 85 -0.41 3.27 -8.38
N GLY A 86 0.48 3.79 -7.54
CA GLY A 86 0.45 3.51 -6.11
C GLY A 86 -0.75 4.14 -5.42
N ASP A 87 -1.20 5.33 -5.83
CA ASP A 87 -2.44 5.94 -5.34
C ASP A 87 -3.66 5.06 -5.71
N MET A 88 -3.73 4.57 -6.96
CA MET A 88 -4.80 3.67 -7.40
C MET A 88 -4.83 2.36 -6.63
N ILE A 89 -3.67 1.73 -6.41
CA ILE A 89 -3.58 0.50 -5.64
C ILE A 89 -3.90 0.77 -4.16
N HIS A 90 -3.48 1.91 -3.61
CA HIS A 90 -3.83 2.29 -2.24
C HIS A 90 -5.35 2.39 -2.06
N ASP A 91 -6.04 3.10 -2.96
CA ASP A 91 -7.50 3.23 -2.91
C ASP A 91 -8.19 1.87 -3.08
N TYR A 92 -7.72 1.04 -4.02
CA TYR A 92 -8.22 -0.33 -4.19
C TYR A 92 -8.08 -1.17 -2.91
N LEU A 93 -6.90 -1.15 -2.28
CA LEU A 93 -6.66 -1.88 -1.03
C LEU A 93 -7.55 -1.37 0.10
N LYS A 94 -7.80 -0.06 0.14
CA LYS A 94 -8.67 0.54 1.14
C LYS A 94 -10.12 0.08 1.01
N ASP A 95 -10.63 0.05 -0.23
CA ASP A 95 -11.97 -0.43 -0.52
C ASP A 95 -12.13 -1.91 -0.14
N GLU A 96 -11.15 -2.75 -0.50
CA GLU A 96 -11.15 -4.16 -0.12
C GLU A 96 -11.08 -4.35 1.40
N TYR A 97 -10.21 -3.62 2.09
CA TYR A 97 -10.11 -3.68 3.55
C TYR A 97 -11.42 -3.32 4.24
N GLN A 98 -12.08 -2.26 3.78
CA GLN A 98 -13.37 -1.84 4.34
C GLN A 98 -14.47 -2.88 4.06
N ARG A 99 -14.53 -3.42 2.85
CA ARG A 99 -15.44 -4.51 2.50
C ARG A 99 -15.25 -5.73 3.41
N ILE A 100 -13.99 -6.11 3.63
CA ILE A 100 -13.63 -7.22 4.51
C ILE A 100 -14.12 -6.98 5.95
N LYS A 101 -13.95 -5.76 6.48
CA LYS A 101 -14.45 -5.40 7.82
C LYS A 101 -15.97 -5.49 7.91
N GLU A 102 -16.68 -5.07 6.88
CA GLU A 102 -18.13 -5.16 6.81
C GLU A 102 -18.60 -6.62 6.76
N GLU A 103 -17.94 -7.46 5.95
CA GLU A 103 -18.22 -8.90 5.87
C GLU A 103 -18.01 -9.58 7.23
N LEU A 104 -16.90 -9.29 7.92
CA LEU A 104 -16.63 -9.80 9.26
C LEU A 104 -17.63 -9.33 10.31
N ALA A 105 -18.03 -8.06 10.27
CA ALA A 105 -19.03 -7.52 11.19
C ALA A 105 -20.41 -8.14 10.97
N SER A 106 -20.72 -8.54 9.73
CA SER A 106 -21.96 -9.22 9.35
C SER A 106 -21.96 -10.73 9.57
N SER A 107 -20.80 -11.33 9.88
CA SER A 107 -20.64 -12.77 10.05
C SER A 107 -21.46 -13.28 11.24
N GLU A 108 -22.26 -14.34 11.01
CA GLU A 108 -22.98 -15.06 12.06
C GLU A 108 -22.04 -15.79 13.04
N LEU A 109 -20.79 -16.02 12.63
CA LEU A 109 -19.77 -16.63 13.46
C LEU A 109 -18.85 -15.56 14.05
N PRO A 110 -18.61 -15.57 15.38
CA PRO A 110 -17.70 -14.64 16.02
C PRO A 110 -16.28 -14.90 15.51
N PHE A 111 -15.72 -13.91 14.80
CA PHE A 111 -14.36 -13.99 14.30
C PHE A 111 -13.37 -13.55 15.38
N ALA A 112 -12.51 -14.46 15.82
CA ALA A 112 -11.50 -14.16 16.83
C ALA A 112 -10.39 -13.29 16.22
N ARG A 113 -10.05 -12.17 16.88
CA ARG A 113 -9.08 -11.19 16.38
C ARG A 113 -7.70 -11.82 16.16
N GLU A 114 -7.34 -12.84 16.93
CA GLU A 114 -6.08 -13.58 16.81
C GLU A 114 -5.95 -14.31 15.46
N ASN A 115 -7.06 -14.51 14.74
CA ASN A 115 -7.07 -15.12 13.41
C ASN A 115 -7.06 -14.10 12.27
N LEU A 116 -7.21 -12.79 12.54
CA LEU A 116 -7.26 -11.76 11.50
C LEU A 116 -5.97 -11.72 10.69
N GLU A 117 -4.81 -11.74 11.34
CA GLU A 117 -3.52 -11.72 10.63
C GLU A 117 -3.36 -12.91 9.67
N ARG A 118 -3.76 -14.11 10.11
CA ARG A 118 -3.68 -15.33 9.30
C ARG A 118 -4.66 -15.29 8.14
N TRP A 119 -5.83 -14.72 8.38
CA TRP A 119 -6.85 -14.60 7.35
C TRP A 119 -6.47 -13.56 6.31
N TYR A 120 -5.96 -12.38 6.71
CA TYR A 120 -5.38 -11.41 5.77
C TYR A 120 -4.24 -12.00 4.95
N ALA A 121 -3.41 -12.88 5.54
CA ALA A 121 -2.37 -13.60 4.82
C ALA A 121 -2.90 -14.65 3.84
N SER A 122 -4.14 -15.11 4.01
CA SER A 122 -4.81 -16.04 3.10
C SER A 122 -5.61 -15.37 1.99
N LEU A 123 -5.74 -14.04 2.02
CA LEU A 123 -6.43 -13.30 0.97
C LEU A 123 -5.54 -13.20 -0.27
N GLU A 124 -6.02 -13.78 -1.37
CA GLU A 124 -5.42 -13.65 -2.69
C GLU A 124 -6.18 -12.54 -3.43
N LEU A 125 -5.65 -11.31 -3.39
CA LEU A 125 -6.19 -10.22 -4.18
C LEU A 125 -5.71 -10.35 -5.63
N ASP A 126 -6.66 -10.25 -6.56
CA ASP A 126 -6.38 -10.28 -7.99
C ASP A 126 -5.83 -8.92 -8.46
N PHE A 127 -4.52 -8.75 -8.32
CA PHE A 127 -3.86 -7.54 -8.80
C PHE A 127 -3.73 -7.54 -10.33
N PRO A 128 -3.99 -6.40 -10.99
CA PRO A 128 -3.78 -6.24 -12.42
C PRO A 128 -2.29 -5.97 -12.70
N TRP A 129 -1.40 -6.89 -12.30
CA TRP A 129 -0.02 -6.83 -12.77
C TRP A 129 -0.09 -6.85 -14.28
N LEU A 130 0.32 -5.75 -14.93
CA LEU A 130 0.30 -5.61 -16.38
C LEU A 130 0.72 -6.93 -17.01
N ILE A 131 -0.27 -7.60 -17.57
CA ILE A 131 -0.17 -8.90 -18.18
C ILE A 131 0.58 -8.64 -19.48
N ASP A 132 1.91 -8.55 -19.42
CA ASP A 132 2.78 -8.76 -20.58
C ASP A 132 2.73 -10.26 -20.93
N LEU A 133 1.53 -10.77 -21.22
CA LEU A 133 1.39 -12.07 -21.88
C LEU A 133 1.79 -11.87 -23.34
N ASP A 134 3.05 -12.19 -23.61
CA ASP A 134 3.39 -13.01 -24.77
C ASP A 134 3.10 -12.43 -26.18
N GLU A 135 3.11 -11.10 -26.37
CA GLU A 135 3.10 -10.54 -27.73
C GLU A 135 4.40 -10.78 -28.52
N THR A 136 5.49 -11.21 -27.86
CA THR A 136 6.75 -11.54 -28.54
C THR A 136 6.81 -12.95 -29.15
N LYS A 137 5.74 -13.77 -29.06
CA LYS A 137 5.70 -15.09 -29.73
C LYS A 137 4.87 -15.17 -31.00
N ARG A 138 4.29 -14.07 -31.50
CA ARG A 138 3.50 -14.07 -32.76
C ARG A 138 4.20 -13.48 -33.99
N THR A 139 5.44 -13.01 -33.88
CA THR A 139 6.15 -12.37 -35.02
C THR A 139 7.23 -13.22 -35.70
N HIS A 140 7.39 -14.51 -35.38
CA HIS A 140 8.26 -15.41 -36.14
C HIS A 140 7.57 -16.74 -36.48
N ARG A 141 6.61 -16.68 -37.42
CA ARG A 141 6.23 -17.86 -38.21
C ARG A 141 5.55 -17.42 -39.52
N TRP A 142 6.28 -16.73 -40.39
CA TRP A 142 6.04 -16.69 -41.84
C TRP A 142 7.34 -16.30 -42.54
N GLU A 143 8.24 -17.28 -42.70
CA GLU A 143 9.16 -17.38 -43.84
C GLU A 143 9.15 -18.83 -44.31
#